data_AF-A0A925A6I9-F1
#
_entry.id   AF-A0A925A6I9-F1
#
_cell.length_a   1.000
_cell.length_b   1.000
_cell.length_c   1.000
_cell.angle_alpha   90.00
_cell.angle_beta   90.00
_cell.angle_gamma   90.00
#
_symmetry.space_group_name_H-M   'P 1'
#
loop_
_entity.id
_entity.type
_entity.pdbx_description
1 polymer ?
#
loop_
_entity_poly.entity_id
_entity_poly.type
_entity_poly.pdbx_seq_one_letter_code
_entity_poly.pdbx_strand_id
1 'polypeptide(L)' 'PRDQAEARIAAALAAGGHIVNDAHAPHWWTLADAEGNEVDVAPWRDIRD' A
#
# COMPACT_ATOMS: atom_id res chain seq x y z
N PRO A 1 -3.39 -8.54 -7.57
CA PRO A 1 -4.85 -8.53 -7.28
C PRO A 1 -5.23 -7.36 -6.35
N ARG A 2 -6.35 -6.68 -6.61
CA ARG A 2 -6.79 -5.47 -5.89
C ARG A 2 -7.32 -5.77 -4.49
N ASP A 3 -8.03 -6.88 -4.34
CA ASP A 3 -8.49 -7.48 -3.08
C ASP A 3 -7.34 -7.72 -2.07
N GLN A 4 -6.10 -7.86 -2.57
CA GLN A 4 -4.92 -8.06 -1.73
C GLN A 4 -4.20 -6.76 -1.32
N ALA A 5 -4.67 -5.58 -1.74
CA ALA A 5 -3.99 -4.32 -1.44
C ALA A 5 -3.99 -4.01 0.06
N GLU A 6 -5.16 -4.07 0.70
CA GLU A 6 -5.31 -3.81 2.14
C GLU A 6 -4.54 -4.83 2.98
N ALA A 7 -4.55 -6.11 2.57
CA ALA A 7 -3.78 -7.15 3.25
C ALA A 7 -2.27 -6.89 3.19
N ARG A 8 -1.75 -6.37 2.08
CA ARG A 8 -0.33 -5.99 1.95
C ARG A 8 0.02 -4.78 2.81
N ILE A 9 -0.87 -3.78 2.87
CA ILE A 9 -0.68 -2.61 3.73
C ILE A 9 -0.64 -3.06 5.19
N ALA A 10 -1.60 -3.88 5.63
CA ALA A 10 -1.64 -4.41 6.99
C ALA A 10 -0.37 -5.21 7.33
N ALA A 11 0.12 -6.03 6.41
CA ALA A 11 1.36 -6.78 6.60
C ALA A 11 2.59 -5.86 6.72
N ALA A 12 2.68 -4.80 5.91
CA ALA A 12 3.77 -3.83 5.99
C ALA A 12 3.77 -3.07 7.32
N LEU A 13 2.59 -2.67 7.80
CA LEU A 13 2.43 -2.05 9.12
C LEU A 13 2.82 -3.00 10.26
N ALA A 14 2.39 -4.25 10.20
CA ALA A 14 2.74 -5.27 11.19
C ALA A 14 4.25 -5.59 11.22
N ALA A 15 4.94 -5.43 10.08
CA ALA A 15 6.39 -5.58 9.97
C ALA A 15 7.18 -4.36 10.49
N GLY A 16 6.50 -3.31 10.98
CA GLY A 16 7.13 -2.09 11.50
C GLY A 16 7.25 -0.96 10.48
N GLY A 17 6.67 -1.10 9.30
CA GLY A 17 6.50 0.00 8.35
C GLY A 17 5.40 0.97 8.81
N HIS A 18 5.30 2.11 8.14
CA HIS A 18 4.28 3.11 8.37
C HIS A 18 3.76 3.70 7.05
N ILE A 19 2.53 4.22 7.08
CA ILE A 19 1.98 4.95 5.94
C ILE A 19 2.62 6.34 5.91
N VAL A 20 3.21 6.68 4.77
CA VAL A 20 3.71 8.02 4.46
C VAL A 20 2.61 8.86 3.82
N ASN A 21 1.83 8.26 2.91
CA ASN A 21 0.74 8.93 2.21
C ASN A 21 -0.38 7.94 1.83
N ASP A 22 -1.62 8.28 2.18
CA ASP A 22 -2.85 7.55 1.82
C ASP A 22 -3.89 8.43 1.10
N ALA A 23 -3.55 9.67 0.76
CA ALA A 23 -4.47 10.64 0.13
C ALA A 23 -5.01 10.16 -1.23
N HIS A 24 -4.39 9.15 -1.83
CA HIS A 24 -4.76 8.58 -3.12
C HIS A 24 -5.41 7.20 -3.02
N ALA A 25 -5.71 6.73 -1.80
CA ALA A 25 -6.46 5.52 -1.60
C ALA A 25 -7.84 5.59 -2.31
N PRO A 26 -8.33 4.49 -2.93
CA PRO A 26 -7.73 3.16 -3.00
C PRO A 26 -6.84 2.92 -4.25
N HIS A 27 -6.41 3.98 -4.94
CA HIS A 27 -5.61 3.85 -6.16
C HIS A 27 -4.15 3.51 -5.85
N TRP A 28 -3.55 4.14 -4.85
CA TRP A 28 -2.27 3.73 -4.27
C TRP A 28 -2.09 4.26 -2.84
N TRP A 29 -1.13 3.67 -2.14
CA TRP A 29 -0.62 4.09 -0.84
C TRP A 29 0.90 4.08 -0.88
N THR A 30 1.54 5.03 -0.22
CA THR A 30 2.99 5.08 -0.02
C THR A 30 3.31 4.64 1.40
N LEU A 31 4.18 3.64 1.54
CA LEU A 31 4.65 3.09 2.81
C LEU A 31 6.16 3.30 2.92
N ALA A 32 6.67 3.49 4.13
CA ALA A 32 8.09 3.46 4.42
C ALA A 32 8.43 2.42 5.50
N ASP A 33 9.59 1.78 5.36
CA ASP A 33 10.17 0.95 6.41
C ASP A 33 10.89 1.80 7.49
N ALA A 34 11.54 1.13 8.45
CA ALA A 34 12.27 1.80 9.53
C ALA A 34 13.55 2.52 9.06
N GLU A 35 14.07 2.19 7.87
CA GLU A 35 15.22 2.85 7.26
C GLU A 35 14.82 4.06 6.42
N GLY A 36 13.51 4.23 6.16
CA GLY A 36 12.95 5.30 5.34
C GLY A 36 12.87 4.95 3.85
N ASN A 37 13.01 3.68 3.46
CA ASN A 37 12.82 3.26 2.07
C ASN A 37 11.33 3.27 1.74
N GLU A 38 10.95 4.01 0.68
CA GLU A 38 9.55 4.15 0.27
C GLU A 38 9.14 3.14 -0.81
N VAL A 39 7.90 2.65 -0.71
CA VAL A 39 7.27 1.80 -1.72
C VAL A 39 5.79 2.16 -1.90
N ASP A 40 5.33 2.16 -3.15
CA ASP A 40 3.92 2.31 -3.48
C ASP A 40 3.23 0.97 -3.64
N VAL A 41 2.09 0.80 -2.97
CA VAL A 41 1.14 -0.29 -3.21
C VAL A 41 0.05 0.24 -4.14
N ALA A 42 0.24 0.02 -5.45
CA ALA A 42 -0.69 0.46 -6.48
C ALA A 42 -1.41 -0.75 -7.13
N PRO A 43 -2.55 -1.20 -6.60
CA PRO A 43 -3.31 -2.28 -7.24
C PRO A 43 -3.83 -1.84 -8.61
N TRP A 44 -3.53 -2.62 -9.65
CA TRP A 44 -4.12 -2.43 -10.98
C TRP A 44 -5.65 -2.44 -10.90
N ARG A 45 -6.28 -1.59 -11.71
CA ARG A 45 -7.74 -1.57 -11.89
C ARG A 45 -8.18 -2.92 -12.45
N ASP A 46 -9.27 -3.47 -11.93
CA ASP A 46 -9.88 -4.64 -12.55
C ASP A 46 -10.47 -4.20 -13.90
N ILE A 47 -10.30 -5.00 -14.94
CA ILE A 47 -10.76 -4.67 -16.32
C ILE A 47 -12.30 -4.77 -16.43
N ARG A 48 -12.99 -5.10 -15.33
CA ARG A 48 -14.41 -5.44 -15.29
C ARG A 48 -15.32 -4.33 -14.73
N ASP A 49 -14.80 -3.12 -14.54
CA ASP A 49 -15.61 -1.93 -14.25
C ASP A 49 -16.23 -1.35 -15.54
#